data_AF-A0A7Y8ILA3-F1
#
_entry.id   AF-A0A7Y8ILA3-F1
#
_cell.length_a   1.000
_cell.length_b   1.000
_cell.length_c   1.000
_cell.angle_alpha   90.00
_cell.angle_beta   90.00
_cell.angle_gamma   90.00
#
_symmetry.space_group_name_H-M   'P 1'
#
loop_
_entity.id
_entity.type
_entity.pdbx_description
1 polymer ?
#
loop_
_entity_poly.entity_id
_entity_poly.type
_entity_poly.pdbx_seq_one_letter_code
_entity_poly.pdbx_strand_id
1 'polypeptide(L)'
;MKRWLLGVCVVALAVPVVAQEGPIQQRGMEAVANFLQLTPEQVDQWKGLLDTQEAALAPLRDLLRDTERALGELLRSDNPDPTAVGSLVLQGKNIKEQMEEVHRTYLHGFEGMLTPEQAGRLAAIRRAERLEPLFPAFRLFGLLPPPPPGPAQ
;
A
#
# COMPACT_ATOMS: atom_id res chain seq x y z
N MET A 1 51.58 37.07 -15.06
CA MET A 1 51.80 35.86 -14.23
C MET A 1 51.06 36.02 -12.91
N LYS A 2 50.43 34.92 -12.45
CA LYS A 2 49.85 34.66 -11.13
C LYS A 2 48.39 35.10 -10.87
N ARG A 3 47.49 34.14 -11.13
CA ARG A 3 46.08 34.07 -10.72
C ARG A 3 46.04 33.83 -9.21
N TRP A 4 45.28 34.61 -8.44
CA TRP A 4 44.89 34.26 -7.07
C TRP A 4 43.43 33.80 -7.08
N LEU A 5 43.26 32.50 -6.81
CA LEU A 5 42.01 31.83 -6.47
C LEU A 5 41.83 31.91 -4.96
N LEU A 6 40.61 32.20 -4.50
CA LEU A 6 40.05 31.90 -3.16
C LEU A 6 38.68 32.63 -3.10
N GLY A 7 37.54 32.04 -2.77
CA GLY A 7 37.17 30.69 -2.39
C GLY A 7 35.70 30.80 -1.96
N VAL A 8 34.78 30.10 -2.64
CA VAL A 8 33.35 30.09 -2.26
C VAL A 8 33.11 28.81 -1.47
N CYS A 9 33.04 28.95 -0.15
CA CYS A 9 32.53 27.92 0.74
C CYS A 9 31.01 27.80 0.54
N VAL A 10 30.58 26.75 -0.16
CA VAL A 10 29.18 26.32 -0.14
C VAL A 10 28.98 25.50 1.13
N VAL A 11 28.32 26.10 2.12
CA VAL A 11 27.83 25.41 3.31
C VAL A 11 26.67 24.52 2.89
N ALA A 12 26.89 23.21 2.88
CA ALA A 12 25.86 22.21 2.66
C ALA A 12 24.99 22.10 3.92
N LEU A 13 23.81 22.72 3.90
CA LEU A 13 22.76 22.47 4.88
C LEU A 13 22.17 21.08 4.60
N ALA A 14 22.48 20.12 5.47
CA ALA A 14 21.82 18.82 5.51
C ALA A 14 20.37 19.02 6.00
N VAL A 15 19.42 19.13 5.06
CA VAL A 15 18.00 19.07 5.37
C VAL A 15 17.63 17.59 5.56
N PRO A 16 17.02 17.20 6.70
CA PRO A 16 16.56 15.84 6.88
C PRO A 16 15.49 15.53 5.84
N VAL A 17 15.68 14.43 5.10
CA VAL A 17 14.69 13.86 4.20
C VAL A 17 13.52 13.39 5.06
N VAL A 18 12.54 14.26 5.28
CA VAL A 18 11.20 13.82 5.60
C VAL A 18 10.72 13.07 4.37
N ALA A 19 10.44 11.78 4.52
CA ALA A 19 9.88 10.95 3.46
C ALA A 19 8.65 11.67 2.88
N GLN A 20 8.79 12.21 1.66
CA GLN A 20 7.67 12.82 0.95
C GLN A 20 6.70 11.69 0.59
N GLU A 21 5.57 11.61 1.30
CA GLU A 21 4.37 10.97 0.79
C GLU A 21 4.16 11.47 -0.64
N GLY A 22 4.33 10.58 -1.61
CA GLY A 22 4.44 11.00 -3.01
C GLY A 22 3.12 11.62 -3.52
N PRO A 23 3.18 12.43 -4.60
CA PRO A 23 1.99 13.05 -5.20
C PRO A 23 0.86 12.06 -5.56
N ILE A 24 1.20 10.79 -5.80
CA ILE A 24 0.24 9.74 -6.16
C ILE A 24 -0.58 9.29 -4.95
N GLN A 25 0.07 9.04 -3.82
CA GLN A 25 -0.60 8.58 -2.60
C GLN A 25 -1.54 9.67 -2.07
N GLN A 26 -1.08 10.92 -2.08
CA GLN A 26 -1.90 12.06 -1.69
C GLN A 26 -3.14 12.19 -2.58
N ARG A 27 -2.99 12.14 -3.91
CA ARG A 27 -4.13 12.19 -4.85
C ARG A 27 -5.12 11.04 -4.63
N GLY A 28 -4.61 9.84 -4.36
CA GLY A 28 -5.44 8.67 -4.06
C GLY A 28 -6.26 8.88 -2.78
N MET A 29 -5.63 9.38 -1.73
CA MET A 29 -6.29 9.69 -0.46
C MET A 29 -7.36 10.77 -0.62
N GLU A 30 -7.05 11.84 -1.36
CA GLU A 30 -8.00 12.91 -1.70
C GLU A 30 -9.20 12.37 -2.49
N ALA A 31 -8.97 11.49 -3.48
CA ALA A 31 -10.05 10.89 -4.26
C ALA A 31 -11.01 10.05 -3.38
N VAL A 32 -10.46 9.24 -2.48
CA VAL A 32 -11.26 8.43 -1.53
C VAL A 32 -12.02 9.34 -0.56
N ALA A 33 -11.35 10.32 0.02
CA ALA A 33 -11.95 11.27 0.96
C ALA A 33 -13.11 12.03 0.32
N ASN A 34 -12.93 12.52 -0.91
CA ASN A 34 -13.96 13.24 -1.67
C ASN A 34 -15.15 12.32 -2.02
N PHE A 35 -14.88 11.09 -2.47
CA PHE A 35 -15.93 10.15 -2.85
C PHE A 35 -16.79 9.72 -1.65
N LEU A 36 -16.13 9.36 -0.55
CA LEU A 36 -16.79 8.95 0.69
C LEU A 36 -17.32 10.15 1.48
N GLN A 37 -16.94 11.38 1.13
CA GLN A 37 -17.27 12.60 1.88
C GLN A 37 -16.80 12.51 3.34
N LEU A 38 -15.52 12.16 3.52
CA LEU A 38 -14.90 12.10 4.84
C LEU A 38 -14.73 13.51 5.42
N THR A 39 -14.96 13.66 6.73
CA THR A 39 -14.64 14.90 7.44
C THR A 39 -13.12 15.04 7.63
N PRO A 40 -12.59 16.24 7.91
CA PRO A 40 -11.18 16.42 8.23
C PRO A 40 -10.70 15.50 9.36
N GLU A 41 -11.51 15.32 10.39
CA GLU A 41 -11.21 14.45 11.53
C GLU A 41 -11.13 12.97 11.12
N GLN A 42 -12.02 12.52 10.24
CA GLN A 42 -11.96 11.15 9.69
C GLN A 42 -10.73 10.95 8.80
N VAL A 43 -10.32 11.97 8.04
CA VAL A 43 -9.09 11.92 7.24
C VAL A 43 -7.86 11.80 8.15
N ASP A 44 -7.80 12.55 9.24
CA ASP A 44 -6.69 12.45 10.19
C ASP A 44 -6.69 11.12 10.96
N GLN A 45 -7.86 10.61 11.33
CA GLN A 45 -8.00 9.25 11.87
C GLN A 45 -7.51 8.20 10.86
N TRP A 46 -7.85 8.35 9.57
CA TRP A 46 -7.41 7.44 8.52
C TRP A 46 -5.89 7.43 8.36
N LYS A 47 -5.25 8.61 8.36
CA LYS A 47 -3.77 8.68 8.34
C LYS A 47 -3.16 7.92 9.52
N GLY A 48 -3.69 8.10 10.72
CA GLY A 48 -3.24 7.34 11.90
C GLY A 48 -3.41 5.82 11.74
N LEU A 49 -4.47 5.37 11.07
CA LEU A 49 -4.65 3.94 10.75
C LEU A 49 -3.62 3.45 9.74
N LEU A 50 -3.26 4.26 8.74
CA LEU A 50 -2.20 3.93 7.75
C LEU A 50 -0.83 3.86 8.43
N ASP A 51 -0.49 4.82 9.29
CA ASP A 51 0.78 4.82 10.04
C ASP A 51 0.89 3.58 10.93
N THR A 52 -0.20 3.23 11.62
CA THR A 52 -0.27 2.03 12.47
C THR A 52 -0.10 0.75 11.66
N GLN A 53 -0.76 0.68 10.49
CA GLN A 53 -0.63 -0.45 9.58
C GLN A 53 0.81 -0.60 9.09
N GLU A 54 1.44 0.50 8.66
CA GLU A 54 2.81 0.46 8.14
C GLU A 54 3.82 0.06 9.22
N ALA A 55 3.70 0.62 10.43
CA ALA A 55 4.54 0.27 11.57
C ALA A 55 4.41 -1.22 11.96
N ALA A 56 3.21 -1.79 11.86
CA ALA A 56 2.98 -3.21 12.13
C ALA A 56 3.47 -4.12 11.00
N LEU A 57 3.37 -3.69 9.73
CA LEU A 57 3.80 -4.48 8.58
C LEU A 57 5.32 -4.47 8.38
N ALA A 58 6.02 -3.38 8.68
CA ALA A 58 7.46 -3.24 8.47
C ALA A 58 8.30 -4.44 8.99
N PRO A 59 8.22 -4.83 10.28
CA PRO A 59 8.99 -5.97 10.79
C PRO A 59 8.58 -7.30 10.17
N LEU A 60 7.30 -7.47 9.80
CA LEU A 60 6.80 -8.70 9.15
C LEU A 60 7.35 -8.84 7.73
N ARG A 61 7.47 -7.73 6.98
CA ARG A 61 8.08 -7.72 5.64
C ARG A 61 9.56 -8.08 5.70
N ASP A 62 10.29 -7.54 6.67
CA ASP A 62 11.70 -7.88 6.87
C ASP A 62 11.86 -9.38 7.20
N LEU A 63 11.04 -9.89 8.13
CA LEU A 63 11.07 -11.30 8.51
C LEU A 63 10.71 -12.21 7.32
N LEU A 64 9.69 -11.87 6.53
CA LEU A 64 9.32 -12.65 5.35
C LEU A 64 10.46 -12.70 4.33
N ARG A 65 11.08 -11.55 4.04
CA ARG A 65 12.21 -11.46 3.11
C ARG A 65 13.39 -12.32 3.58
N ASP A 66 13.67 -12.33 4.88
CA ASP A 66 14.76 -13.11 5.45
C ASP A 66 14.45 -14.61 5.41
N THR A 67 13.21 -15.02 5.73
CA THR A 67 12.75 -16.41 5.57
C THR A 67 12.83 -16.87 4.11
N GLU A 68 12.40 -16.05 3.16
CA GLU A 68 12.46 -16.36 1.72
C GLU A 68 13.91 -16.47 1.21
N ARG A 69 14.81 -15.60 1.71
CA ARG A 69 16.25 -15.70 1.40
C ARG A 69 16.84 -17.01 1.91
N ALA A 70 16.60 -17.35 3.18
CA ALA A 70 17.11 -18.58 3.79
C ALA A 70 16.59 -19.83 3.08
N LEU A 71 15.30 -19.83 2.69
CA LEU A 71 14.72 -20.92 1.90
C LEU A 71 15.40 -21.04 0.54
N GLY A 72 15.62 -19.91 -0.15
CA GLY A 72 16.31 -19.88 -1.43
C GLY A 72 17.78 -20.35 -1.34
N GLU A 73 18.48 -20.05 -0.26
CA GLU A 73 19.85 -20.55 -0.01
C GLU A 73 19.85 -22.06 0.22
N LEU A 74 18.95 -22.56 1.07
CA LEU A 74 18.84 -23.99 1.38
C LEU A 74 18.54 -24.81 0.12
N LEU A 75 17.59 -24.38 -0.69
CA LEU A 75 17.20 -25.07 -1.93
C LEU A 75 18.29 -25.07 -3.02
N ARG A 76 19.31 -24.21 -2.91
CA ARG A 76 20.47 -24.21 -3.83
C ARG A 76 21.61 -25.12 -3.37
N SER A 77 21.55 -25.67 -2.16
CA SER A 77 22.56 -26.60 -1.68
C SER A 77 22.47 -27.96 -2.39
N ASP A 78 23.56 -28.71 -2.41
CA ASP A 78 23.64 -29.99 -3.13
C ASP A 78 22.69 -31.07 -2.57
N ASN A 79 22.34 -30.98 -1.28
CA ASN A 79 21.44 -31.90 -0.60
C ASN A 79 20.62 -31.15 0.46
N PRO A 80 19.55 -30.43 0.06
CA PRO A 80 18.74 -29.64 0.99
C PRO A 80 18.06 -30.54 2.03
N ASP A 81 18.15 -30.16 3.31
CA ASP A 81 17.43 -30.83 4.38
C ASP A 81 15.91 -30.59 4.23
N PRO A 82 15.09 -31.63 3.99
CA PRO A 82 13.65 -31.48 3.81
C PRO A 82 12.94 -30.97 5.07
N THR A 83 13.46 -31.28 6.27
CA THR A 83 12.87 -30.80 7.52
C THR A 83 13.10 -29.29 7.67
N ALA A 84 14.30 -28.81 7.38
CA ALA A 84 14.59 -27.37 7.37
C ALA A 84 13.78 -26.61 6.31
N VAL A 85 13.60 -27.18 5.11
CA VAL A 85 12.71 -26.62 4.08
C VAL A 85 11.27 -26.49 4.60
N GLY A 86 10.72 -27.56 5.17
CA GLY A 86 9.36 -27.56 5.70
C GLY A 86 9.16 -26.52 6.81
N SER A 87 10.14 -26.36 7.70
CA SER A 87 10.11 -25.35 8.76
C SER A 87 10.04 -23.93 8.21
N LEU A 88 10.90 -23.58 7.24
CA LEU A 88 10.92 -22.26 6.61
C LEU A 88 9.62 -21.96 5.85
N VAL A 89 9.04 -22.96 5.16
CA VAL A 89 7.74 -22.81 4.48
C VAL A 89 6.62 -22.50 5.46
N LEU A 90 6.56 -23.23 6.58
CA LEU A 90 5.55 -22.98 7.63
C LEU A 90 5.75 -21.63 8.30
N GLN A 91 6.99 -21.21 8.52
CA GLN A 91 7.30 -19.88 9.04
C GLN A 91 6.81 -18.79 8.06
N GLY A 92 7.12 -18.89 6.77
CA GLY A 92 6.68 -17.96 5.75
C GLY A 92 5.15 -17.87 5.66
N LYS A 93 4.45 -19.00 5.76
CA LYS A 93 2.98 -19.04 5.85
C LYS A 93 2.46 -18.25 7.07
N ASN A 94 3.00 -18.52 8.25
CA ASN A 94 2.58 -17.85 9.48
C ASN A 94 2.81 -16.31 9.42
N ILE A 95 3.89 -15.86 8.79
CA ILE A 95 4.15 -14.42 8.62
C ILE A 95 3.10 -13.79 7.71
N LYS A 96 2.75 -14.46 6.59
CA LYS A 96 1.70 -13.98 5.68
C LYS A 96 0.34 -13.89 6.38
N GLU A 97 -0.02 -14.88 7.21
CA GLU A 97 -1.24 -14.86 8.01
C GLU A 97 -1.26 -13.68 9.00
N GLN A 98 -0.13 -13.34 9.62
CA GLN A 98 0.00 -12.16 10.47
C GLN A 98 -0.17 -10.85 9.67
N MET A 99 0.41 -10.75 8.47
CA MET A 99 0.24 -9.59 7.60
C MET A 99 -1.23 -9.42 7.17
N GLU A 100 -1.94 -10.51 6.88
CA GLU A 100 -3.38 -10.50 6.60
C GLU A 100 -4.20 -10.03 7.81
N GLU A 101 -3.83 -10.43 9.03
CA GLU A 101 -4.47 -9.95 10.25
C GLU A 101 -4.30 -8.45 10.47
N VAL A 102 -3.09 -7.91 10.24
CA VAL A 102 -2.83 -6.47 10.28
C VAL A 102 -3.69 -5.74 9.25
N HIS A 103 -3.83 -6.29 8.04
CA HIS A 103 -4.68 -5.69 7.01
C HIS A 103 -6.18 -5.72 7.39
N ARG A 104 -6.67 -6.84 7.94
CA ARG A 104 -8.06 -6.94 8.42
C ARG A 104 -8.35 -5.95 9.55
N THR A 105 -7.41 -5.79 10.47
CA THR A 105 -7.51 -4.82 11.57
C THR A 105 -7.61 -3.39 11.04
N TYR A 106 -6.76 -3.04 10.07
CA TYR A 106 -6.83 -1.74 9.39
C TYR A 106 -8.19 -1.51 8.71
N LEU A 107 -8.69 -2.50 7.94
CA LEU A 107 -9.98 -2.37 7.26
C LEU A 107 -11.13 -2.20 8.24
N HIS A 108 -11.13 -2.97 9.33
CA HIS A 108 -12.15 -2.84 10.38
C HIS A 108 -12.08 -1.46 11.05
N GLY A 109 -10.89 -0.94 11.33
CA GLY A 109 -10.71 0.41 11.85
C GLY A 109 -11.22 1.49 10.89
N PHE A 110 -10.93 1.35 9.59
CA PHE A 110 -11.40 2.25 8.55
C PHE A 110 -12.93 2.21 8.40
N GLU A 111 -13.54 1.02 8.41
CA GLU A 111 -15.00 0.89 8.34
C GLU A 111 -15.68 1.42 9.61
N GLY A 112 -15.07 1.20 10.78
CA GLY A 112 -15.61 1.63 12.07
C GLY A 112 -15.68 3.15 12.25
N MET A 113 -14.90 3.92 11.48
CA MET A 113 -14.99 5.40 11.50
C MET A 113 -16.05 5.96 10.55
N LEU A 114 -16.64 5.16 9.66
CA LEU A 114 -17.60 5.64 8.67
C LEU A 114 -19.01 5.77 9.25
N THR A 115 -19.76 6.78 8.80
CA THR A 115 -21.22 6.82 9.02
C THR A 115 -21.92 5.75 8.16
N PRO A 116 -23.19 5.39 8.47
CA PRO A 116 -23.95 4.46 7.63
C PRO A 116 -24.03 4.87 6.16
N GLU A 117 -24.16 6.17 5.87
CA GLU A 117 -24.20 6.71 4.52
C GLU A 117 -22.86 6.53 3.80
N GLN A 118 -21.75 6.83 4.48
CA GLN A 118 -20.40 6.68 3.93
C GLN A 118 -20.06 5.19 3.69
N ALA A 119 -20.43 4.31 4.63
CA ALA A 119 -20.32 2.85 4.47
C ALA A 119 -21.13 2.36 3.27
N GLY A 120 -22.31 2.93 3.02
CA GLY A 120 -23.11 2.69 1.83
C GLY A 120 -22.39 3.03 0.52
N ARG A 121 -21.64 4.15 0.49
CA ARG A 121 -20.81 4.55 -0.67
C ARG A 121 -19.66 3.59 -0.89
N LEU A 122 -18.96 3.19 0.18
CA LEU A 122 -17.90 2.17 0.09
C LEU A 122 -18.44 0.84 -0.45
N ALA A 123 -19.62 0.42 0.02
CA ALA A 123 -20.28 -0.79 -0.47
C ALA A 123 -20.64 -0.71 -1.96
N ALA A 124 -20.97 0.47 -2.49
CA ALA A 124 -21.21 0.67 -3.92
C ALA A 124 -19.94 0.43 -4.76
N ILE A 125 -18.78 0.92 -4.31
CA ILE A 125 -17.49 0.66 -4.96
C ILE A 125 -17.18 -0.83 -4.96
N ARG A 126 -17.34 -1.52 -3.82
CA ARG A 126 -17.12 -2.97 -3.74
C ARG A 126 -18.04 -3.79 -4.66
N ARG A 127 -19.29 -3.33 -4.84
CA ARG A 127 -20.19 -3.95 -5.83
C ARG A 127 -19.72 -3.69 -7.25
N ALA A 128 -19.31 -2.46 -7.56
CA ALA A 128 -18.79 -2.11 -8.88
C ALA A 128 -17.53 -2.93 -9.23
N GLU A 129 -16.60 -3.09 -8.29
CA GLU A 129 -15.39 -3.92 -8.46
C GLU A 129 -15.73 -5.36 -8.84
N ARG A 130 -16.70 -5.99 -8.16
CA ARG A 130 -17.15 -7.36 -8.50
C ARG A 130 -17.79 -7.46 -9.88
N LEU A 131 -18.36 -6.37 -10.38
CA LEU A 131 -19.05 -6.31 -11.67
C LEU A 131 -18.13 -5.83 -12.81
N GLU A 132 -16.96 -5.28 -12.50
CA GLU A 132 -16.01 -4.75 -13.48
C GLU A 132 -15.71 -5.72 -14.62
N PRO A 133 -15.48 -7.04 -14.38
CA PRO A 133 -15.20 -7.98 -15.45
C PRO A 133 -16.33 -8.14 -16.48
N LEU A 134 -17.55 -7.74 -16.13
CA LEU A 134 -18.72 -7.80 -17.01
C LEU A 134 -18.84 -6.54 -17.89
N PHE A 135 -18.23 -5.43 -17.51
CA PHE A 135 -18.39 -4.16 -18.22
C PHE A 135 -17.97 -4.23 -19.70
N PRO A 136 -16.88 -4.92 -20.11
CA PRO A 136 -16.55 -5.07 -21.52
C PRO A 136 -17.67 -5.74 -22.33
N ALA A 137 -18.30 -6.79 -21.80
CA ALA A 137 -19.39 -7.50 -22.47
C ALA A 137 -20.63 -6.61 -22.61
N PHE A 138 -21.01 -5.88 -21.55
CA PHE A 138 -22.14 -4.96 -21.61
C PHE A 138 -21.91 -3.82 -22.62
N ARG A 139 -20.68 -3.31 -22.74
CA ARG A 139 -20.34 -2.30 -23.76
C ARG A 139 -20.39 -2.86 -25.17
N LEU A 140 -19.92 -4.10 -25.39
CA LEU A 140 -19.98 -4.78 -26.69
C LEU A 140 -21.40 -4.83 -27.25
N PHE A 141 -22.39 -5.05 -26.39
CA PHE A 141 -23.81 -5.10 -26.77
C PHE A 141 -24.53 -3.75 -26.61
N GLY A 142 -23.81 -2.64 -26.40
CA GLY A 142 -24.38 -1.30 -26.30
C GLY A 142 -25.26 -1.07 -25.05
N LEU A 143 -25.14 -1.92 -24.02
CA LEU A 143 -25.89 -1.82 -22.77
C LEU A 143 -25.25 -0.85 -21.75
N LEU A 144 -24.00 -0.44 -22.01
CA LEU A 144 -23.29 0.58 -21.24
C LEU A 144 -22.68 1.62 -22.18
N PRO A 145 -22.62 2.89 -21.76
CA PRO A 145 -21.93 3.92 -22.51
C PRO A 145 -20.41 3.62 -22.61
N PRO A 146 -19.71 4.20 -23.61
CA PRO A 146 -18.27 4.13 -23.66
C PRO A 146 -17.66 4.70 -22.37
N PRO A 147 -16.49 4.19 -21.93
CA PRO A 147 -15.83 4.73 -20.76
C PRO A 147 -15.58 6.24 -20.96
N PRO A 148 -15.80 7.07 -19.93
CA PRO A 148 -15.44 8.47 -20.03
C PRO A 148 -13.94 8.60 -20.34
N PRO A 149 -13.51 9.66 -21.05
CA PRO A 149 -12.10 9.93 -21.21
C PRO A 149 -11.45 9.99 -19.82
N GLY A 150 -10.35 9.26 -19.65
CA GLY A 150 -9.62 9.26 -18.38
C GLY A 150 -9.16 10.68 -18.01
N PRO A 151 -8.86 10.94 -16.72
CA PRO A 151 -8.31 12.24 -16.32
C PRO A 151 -7.11 12.59 -17.19
N ALA A 152 -7.07 13.83 -17.69
CA ALA A 152 -5.92 14.34 -18.42
C ALA A 152 -4.67 14.16 -17.54
N GLN A 153 -3.70 13.38 -18.04
CA GLN A 153 -2.43 13.12 -17.36
C GLN A 153 -1.52 14.36 -17.41
#